data_AF-A0A534JR42-F1
#
_entry.id   AF-A0A534JR42-F1
#
_cell.length_a   1.000
_cell.length_b   1.000
_cell.length_c   1.000
_cell.angle_alpha   90.00
_cell.angle_beta   90.00
_cell.angle_gamma   90.00
#
_symmetry.space_group_name_H-M   'P 1'
#
loop_
_entity.id
_entity.type
_entity.pdbx_description
1 polymer ?
#
loop_
_entity_poly.entity_id
_entity_poly.type
_entity_poly.pdbx_seq_one_letter_code
_entity_poly.pdbx_strand_id
1 'polypeptide(L)' 'VLEATNPRFPCFKLGIRFGREDIEARFLASGRSGFYFRVVREGDVEAGDPIERAPSPKTGPSITEVVRARIDEEEAEE' A
#
# COMPACT_ATOMS: atom_id res chain seq x y z
N VAL A 1 -10.01 3.64 15.44
CA VAL A 1 -9.43 4.72 14.58
C VAL A 1 -8.16 4.22 13.97
N LEU A 2 -8.04 4.33 12.65
CA LEU A 2 -6.92 3.84 11.87
C LEU A 2 -6.23 5.00 11.15
N GLU A 3 -4.92 4.94 10.99
CA GLU A 3 -4.14 5.90 10.20
C GLU A 3 -3.31 5.18 9.14
N ALA A 4 -3.44 5.60 7.88
CA ALA A 4 -2.68 5.04 6.78
C ALA A 4 -1.18 5.36 6.96
N THR A 5 -0.31 4.36 6.77
CA THR A 5 1.12 4.49 7.02
C THR A 5 1.94 4.31 5.75
N ASN A 6 2.20 3.05 5.39
CA ASN A 6 3.10 2.71 4.30
C ASN A 6 2.34 2.04 3.16
N PRO A 7 2.79 2.24 1.90
CA PRO A 7 2.37 1.39 0.80
C PRO A 7 2.70 -0.07 1.09
N ARG A 8 1.91 -0.98 0.52
CA ARG A 8 2.25 -2.40 0.55
C ARG A 8 3.13 -2.71 -0.67
N PHE A 9 4.41 -2.99 -0.45
CA PHE A 9 5.28 -3.53 -1.49
C PHE A 9 5.04 -5.04 -1.67
N PRO A 10 5.13 -5.55 -2.91
CA PRO A 10 5.01 -6.98 -3.15
C PRO A 10 6.21 -7.73 -2.57
N CYS A 11 6.05 -9.05 -2.45
CA CYS A 11 7.13 -9.95 -2.08
C CYS A 11 6.89 -11.31 -2.77
N PHE A 12 7.92 -12.15 -2.80
CA PHE A 12 7.91 -13.48 -3.45
C PHE A 12 6.73 -14.38 -3.09
N LYS A 13 6.08 -14.17 -1.93
CA LYS A 13 4.87 -14.91 -1.54
C LYS A 13 3.71 -14.71 -2.51
N LEU A 14 3.65 -13.57 -3.22
CA LEU A 14 2.67 -13.39 -4.29
C LEU A 14 2.93 -14.36 -5.43
N GLY A 15 4.20 -14.59 -5.78
CA GLY A 15 4.56 -15.54 -6.84
C GLY A 15 4.11 -16.95 -6.51
N ILE A 16 4.29 -17.38 -5.27
CA ILE A 16 3.78 -18.67 -4.76
C ILE A 16 2.24 -18.71 -4.83
N ARG A 17 1.55 -17.66 -4.35
CA ARG A 17 0.08 -17.60 -4.29
C ARG A 17 -0.59 -17.65 -5.67
N PHE A 18 0.04 -17.04 -6.67
CA PHE A 18 -0.48 -16.90 -8.03
C PHE A 18 0.17 -17.87 -9.03
N GLY A 19 1.19 -18.63 -8.63
CA GLY A 19 1.94 -19.53 -9.52
C GLY A 19 2.67 -18.78 -10.63
N ARG A 20 3.22 -17.60 -10.32
CA ARG A 20 3.72 -16.64 -11.32
C ARG A 20 4.93 -15.86 -10.85
N GLU A 21 6.04 -15.98 -11.57
CA GLU A 21 7.30 -15.31 -11.23
C GLU A 21 7.27 -13.79 -11.52
N ASP A 22 6.53 -13.36 -12.54
CA ASP A 22 6.42 -11.95 -12.97
C ASP A 22 5.43 -11.10 -12.16
N ILE A 23 4.81 -11.66 -11.13
CA ILE A 23 3.68 -11.00 -10.44
C ILE A 23 4.11 -9.78 -9.64
N GLU A 24 5.35 -9.75 -9.12
CA GLU A 24 5.87 -8.63 -8.33
C GLU A 24 6.04 -7.39 -9.20
N ALA A 25 6.69 -7.53 -10.36
CA ALA A 25 6.86 -6.47 -11.34
C ALA A 25 5.50 -5.94 -11.83
N ARG A 26 4.55 -6.83 -12.14
CA ARG A 26 3.20 -6.41 -12.56
C ARG A 26 2.41 -5.74 -11.45
N PHE A 27 2.59 -6.16 -10.20
CA PHE A 27 1.95 -5.54 -9.06
C PHE A 27 2.42 -4.08 -8.92
N LEU A 28 3.73 -3.84 -9.00
CA LEU A 28 4.31 -2.50 -9.00
C LEU A 28 3.84 -1.67 -10.20
N ALA A 29 3.96 -2.20 -11.42
CA ALA A 29 3.54 -1.54 -12.65
C ALA A 29 2.05 -1.16 -12.67
N SER A 30 1.20 -1.91 -11.95
CA SER A 30 -0.22 -1.59 -11.87
C SER A 30 -0.52 -0.30 -11.08
N GLY A 31 0.39 0.13 -10.21
CA GLY A 31 0.17 1.21 -9.25
C GLY A 31 -0.89 0.90 -8.17
N ARG A 32 -1.34 -0.36 -8.08
CA ARG A 32 -2.42 -0.81 -7.16
C ARG A 32 -1.86 -1.48 -5.92
N SER A 33 -0.88 -0.84 -5.29
CA SER A 33 -0.17 -1.41 -4.14
C SER A 33 -1.06 -1.57 -2.91
N GLY A 34 -2.06 -0.71 -2.73
CA GLY A 34 -2.75 -0.58 -1.44
C GLY A 34 -1.80 -0.06 -0.36
N PHE A 35 -2.25 -0.06 0.89
CA PHE A 35 -1.50 0.50 2.01
C PHE A 35 -1.92 -0.14 3.32
N TYR A 36 -1.03 -0.06 4.31
CA TYR A 36 -1.29 -0.52 5.67
C TYR A 36 -1.83 0.62 6.53
N PHE A 37 -2.53 0.22 7.59
CA PHE A 37 -2.95 1.11 8.66
C PHE A 37 -2.24 0.75 9.95
N ARG A 38 -1.89 1.76 10.76
CA ARG A 38 -1.64 1.57 12.18
C ARG A 38 -2.93 1.81 12.98
N VAL A 39 -3.06 1.10 14.10
CA VAL A 39 -4.17 1.29 15.03
C VAL A 39 -3.85 2.47 15.94
N VAL A 40 -4.58 3.57 15.79
CA VAL A 40 -4.44 4.76 16.66
C VAL A 40 -5.32 4.63 17.89
N ARG A 41 -6.50 4.00 17.72
CA ARG A 41 -7.42 3.67 18.80
C ARG A 41 -8.06 2.33 18.50
N GLU A 42 -7.90 1.38 19.42
CA GLU A 42 -8.53 0.05 19.38
C GLU A 42 -10.05 0.15 19.53
N GLY A 43 -10.74 -0.92 19.17
CA GLY A 43 -12.19 -1.06 19.21
C GLY A 43 -12.64 -2.21 18.32
N ASP A 44 -13.94 -2.50 18.37
CA ASP A 44 -14.55 -3.54 17.56
C ASP A 44 -14.89 -3.02 16.16
N VAL A 45 -14.82 -3.92 15.17
CA VAL A 45 -15.20 -3.68 13.78
C VAL A 45 -15.87 -4.91 13.21
N GLU A 46 -16.81 -4.73 12.31
CA GLU A 46 -17.49 -5.81 11.60
C GLU A 46 -17.56 -5.57 10.08
N ALA A 47 -17.85 -6.64 9.35
CA ALA A 47 -17.99 -6.56 7.90
C ALA A 47 -19.24 -5.73 7.55
N GLY A 48 -19.05 -4.66 6.78
CA GLY A 48 -20.12 -3.74 6.40
C GLY A 48 -20.02 -2.38 7.07
N ASP A 49 -19.16 -2.23 8.09
CA ASP A 49 -18.90 -0.93 8.70
C ASP A 49 -18.38 0.08 7.68
N PRO A 50 -18.89 1.32 7.67
CA PRO A 50 -18.42 2.34 6.76
C PRO A 50 -17.00 2.80 7.11
N ILE A 51 -16.22 3.11 6.08
CA ILE A 51 -14.94 3.80 6.25
C ILE A 51 -15.18 5.30 6.13
N GLU A 52 -15.08 6.00 7.26
CA GLU A 52 -15.17 7.46 7.30
C GLU A 52 -13.79 8.10 7.33
N ARG A 53 -13.55 9.04 6.40
CA ARG A 53 -12.28 9.77 6.37
C ARG A 53 -12.28 10.84 7.46
N ALA A 54 -11.52 10.58 8.53
CA ALA A 54 -11.27 11.59 9.54
C ALA A 54 -10.49 12.79 8.97
N PRO A 55 -10.68 14.01 9.52
CA PRO A 55 -9.87 15.16 9.17
C PRO A 55 -8.38 14.85 9.40
N SER A 56 -7.56 15.04 8.37
CA SER A 56 -6.10 14.98 8.50
C SER A 56 -5.47 16.24 7.90
N PRO A 57 -4.30 16.68 8.39
CA PRO A 57 -3.51 17.69 7.69
C PRO A 57 -3.23 17.21 6.26
N LYS A 58 -3.55 18.03 5.26
CA LYS A 58 -3.28 17.72 3.84
C LYS A 58 -1.84 18.08 3.49
N THR A 59 -0.89 17.47 4.17
CA THR A 59 0.54 17.73 3.94
C THR A 59 1.24 16.40 3.78
N GLY A 60 1.60 16.06 2.54
CA GLY A 60 2.36 14.86 2.20
C GLY A 60 1.96 14.24 0.87
N PRO A 61 2.84 13.41 0.28
CA PRO A 61 2.53 12.66 -0.93
C PRO A 61 1.43 11.63 -0.67
N SER A 62 0.67 11.32 -1.72
CA SER A 62 -0.20 10.16 -1.78
C SER A 62 0.61 8.86 -1.79
N ILE A 63 -0.05 7.75 -1.41
CA ILE A 63 0.54 6.41 -1.47
C ILE A 63 1.07 6.09 -2.87
N THR A 64 0.34 6.51 -3.92
CA THR A 64 0.78 6.28 -5.31
C THR A 64 2.06 7.05 -5.63
N GLU A 65 2.19 8.29 -5.16
CA GLU A 65 3.43 9.07 -5.35
C GLU A 65 4.61 8.44 -4.61
N VAL A 66 4.41 7.94 -3.38
CA VAL A 66 5.47 7.23 -2.63
C VAL A 66 5.91 5.95 -3.33
N VAL A 67 4.97 5.15 -3.86
CA VAL A 67 5.31 3.91 -4.58
C VAL A 67 6.10 4.22 -5.84
N ARG A 68 5.68 5.20 -6.63
CA ARG A 68 6.37 5.58 -7.88
C ARG A 68 7.79 6.06 -7.61
N ALA A 69 7.96 6.97 -6.66
CA ALA A 69 9.29 7.46 -6.30
C ALA A 69 10.26 6.33 -5.96
N ARG A 70 9.80 5.31 -5.21
CA ARG A 70 10.63 4.17 -4.85
C ARG A 70 10.97 3.25 -6.02
N ILE A 71 10.04 3.04 -6.96
CA ILE A 71 10.31 2.27 -8.18
C ILE A 71 11.32 3.01 -9.05
N ASP A 72 11.13 4.32 -9.25
CA ASP A 72 12.03 5.16 -10.04
C ASP A 72 13.45 5.18 -9.44
N GLU A 73 13.57 5.17 -8.11
CA GLU A 73 14.86 5.02 -7.39
C GLU A 73 15.50 3.64 -7.64
N GLU A 74 14.74 2.54 -7.56
CA GLU A 74 15.23 1.18 -7.83
C GLU A 74 15.69 1.01 -9.30
N GLU A 75 14.96 1.58 -10.26
CA GLU A 75 15.34 1.55 -11.69
C GLU A 75 16.57 2.42 -12.01
N ALA A 76 16.81 3.49 -11.24
CA ALA A 76 17.98 4.35 -11.43
C ALA A 76 19.27 3.76 -10.83
N GLU A 77 19.15 2.75 -9.96
CA GLU A 77 20.27 2.04 -9.32
C GLU A 77 20.74 0.79 -10.12
N GLU A 78 19.94 0.33 -11.10
CA GLU A 78 20.25 -0.76 -12.05
C GLU A 78 21.02 -0.30 -13.29
#